data_AF-A0A2V9HHD8-F1
#
_entry.id   AF-A0A2V9HHD8-F1
#
_cell.length_a   1.000
_cell.length_b   1.000
_cell.length_c   1.000
_cell.angle_alpha   90.00
_cell.angle_beta   90.00
_cell.angle_gamma   90.00
#
_symmetry.space_group_name_H-M   'P 1'
#
loop_
_entity.id
_entity.type
_entity.pdbx_description
1 polymer ?
#
loop_
_entity_poly.entity_id
_entity_poly.type
_entity_poly.pdbx_seq_one_letter_code
_entity_poly.pdbx_strand_id
1 'polypeptide(L)'
;MPTQRFTVRVPSSLSQRLRVCAQLRGQSESEVIREALEQHLKKKLKGVSAYDVFKAAGLIGCAKGAPKDLSTNKKYFKGFGESK
;
A
#
# COMPACT_ATOMS: atom_id res chain seq x y z
N MET A 1 -12.56 -10.63 1.37
CA MET A 1 -11.43 -10.34 2.29
C MET A 1 -11.92 -10.43 3.73
N PRO A 2 -11.12 -10.99 4.67
CA PRO A 2 -11.49 -10.97 6.08
C PRO A 2 -11.70 -9.53 6.55
N THR A 3 -12.78 -9.28 7.29
CA THR A 3 -13.13 -7.94 7.78
C THR A 3 -12.89 -7.88 9.28
N GLN A 4 -12.08 -6.91 9.73
CA GLN A 4 -11.82 -6.64 11.15
C GLN A 4 -12.52 -5.34 11.56
N ARG A 5 -13.25 -5.38 12.68
CA ARG A 5 -13.90 -4.18 13.25
C ARG A 5 -12.96 -3.54 14.26
N PHE A 6 -12.76 -2.24 14.14
CA PHE A 6 -12.10 -1.42 15.14
C PHE A 6 -12.98 -0.20 15.46
N THR A 7 -12.93 0.25 16.71
CA THR A 7 -13.79 1.33 17.21
C THR A 7 -12.93 2.55 17.51
N VAL A 8 -13.28 3.70 16.94
CA VAL A 8 -12.56 4.96 17.13
C VAL A 8 -13.55 6.04 17.54
N ARG A 9 -13.20 6.83 18.54
CA ARG A 9 -13.97 8.02 18.89
C ARG A 9 -13.69 9.12 17.87
N VAL A 10 -14.74 9.67 17.29
CA VAL A 10 -14.66 10.77 16.33
C VAL A 10 -15.50 11.96 16.82
N PRO A 11 -15.08 13.21 16.55
CA PRO A 11 -15.91 14.38 16.85
C PRO A 11 -17.26 14.30 16.16
N SER A 12 -18.32 14.78 16.82
CA SER A 12 -19.69 14.78 16.28
C SER A 12 -19.80 15.52 14.94
N SER A 13 -19.05 16.62 14.78
CA SER A 13 -18.96 17.37 13.54
C SER A 13 -18.39 16.56 12.37
N LEU A 14 -17.44 15.65 12.64
CA LEU A 14 -16.86 14.79 11.61
C LEU A 14 -17.86 13.70 11.19
N SER A 15 -18.57 13.11 12.15
CA SER A 15 -19.63 12.12 11.86
C SER A 15 -20.75 12.72 11.01
N GLN A 16 -21.15 13.96 11.30
CA GLN A 16 -22.18 14.65 10.52
C GLN A 16 -21.73 14.90 9.08
N ARG A 17 -20.48 15.35 8.87
CA ARG A 17 -19.89 15.53 7.54
C ARG A 17 -19.78 14.21 6.79
N LEU A 18 -19.43 13.13 7.47
CA LEU A 18 -19.36 11.80 6.88
C LEU A 18 -20.72 11.35 6.36
N ARG A 19 -21.78 11.50 7.18
CA ARG A 19 -23.15 11.15 6.79
C ARG A 19 -23.62 11.92 5.56
N VAL A 20 -23.38 13.23 5.51
CA VAL A 20 -23.72 14.06 4.34
C VAL A 20 -22.95 13.58 3.10
N CYS A 21 -21.65 13.30 3.24
CA CYS A 21 -20.82 12.80 2.14
C CYS A 21 -21.32 11.44 1.62
N ALA A 22 -21.68 10.53 2.53
CA ALA A 22 -22.21 9.22 2.21
C ALA A 22 -23.53 9.33 1.42
N GLN A 23 -24.45 10.20 1.87
CA GLN A 23 -25.71 10.47 1.19
C GLN A 23 -25.50 11.04 -0.23
N LEU A 24 -24.63 12.04 -0.37
CA LEU A 24 -24.34 12.66 -1.68
C LEU A 24 -23.71 11.66 -2.66
N ARG A 25 -22.95 10.69 -2.17
CA ARG A 25 -22.28 9.66 -2.97
C ARG A 25 -23.14 8.41 -3.20
N GLY A 26 -24.29 8.27 -2.54
CA GLY A 26 -25.08 7.04 -2.55
C GLY A 26 -24.34 5.83 -1.96
N GLN A 27 -23.42 6.07 -1.04
CA GLN A 27 -22.57 5.05 -0.41
C GLN A 27 -22.90 4.92 1.08
N SER A 28 -22.49 3.81 1.69
CA SER A 28 -22.55 3.66 3.15
C SER A 28 -21.43 4.47 3.83
N GLU A 29 -21.67 4.93 5.06
CA GLU A 29 -20.65 5.61 5.88
C GLU A 29 -19.36 4.77 6.00
N SER A 30 -19.50 3.44 6.08
CA SER A 30 -18.37 2.50 6.16
C SER A 30 -17.55 2.41 4.87
N GLU A 31 -18.19 2.49 3.69
CA GLU A 31 -17.49 2.52 2.40
C GLU A 31 -16.67 3.79 2.26
N VAL A 32 -17.27 4.94 2.60
CA VAL A 32 -16.57 6.23 2.56
C VAL A 32 -15.37 6.24 3.51
N ILE A 33 -15.52 5.70 4.73
CA ILE A 33 -14.40 5.56 5.67
C ILE A 33 -13.30 4.66 5.09
N ARG A 34 -13.66 3.50 4.54
CA ARG A 34 -12.68 2.54 4.00
C ARG A 34 -11.91 3.14 2.83
N GLU A 35 -12.61 3.78 1.89
CA GLU A 35 -11.99 4.46 0.75
C GLU A 35 -11.03 5.57 1.22
N ALA A 36 -11.47 6.40 2.18
CA ALA A 36 -10.64 7.47 2.72
C ALA A 36 -9.37 6.95 3.41
N LEU A 37 -9.49 5.87 4.19
CA LEU A 37 -8.36 5.21 4.83
C LEU A 37 -7.38 4.64 3.80
N GLU A 38 -7.88 3.91 2.80
CA GLU A 38 -7.03 3.37 1.73
C GLU A 38 -6.30 4.47 0.96
N GLN A 39 -6.99 5.55 0.60
CA GLN A 39 -6.39 6.67 -0.11
C GLN A 39 -5.36 7.38 0.75
N HIS A 40 -5.63 7.59 2.03
CA HIS A 40 -4.71 8.24 2.95
C HIS A 40 -3.44 7.40 3.17
N LEU A 41 -3.60 6.10 3.39
CA LEU A 41 -2.49 5.16 3.56
C LEU A 41 -1.68 5.02 2.26
N LYS A 42 -2.34 4.89 1.10
CA LYS A 42 -1.67 4.88 -0.21
C LYS A 42 -0.87 6.17 -0.45
N LYS A 43 -1.43 7.35 -0.13
CA LYS A 43 -0.71 8.64 -0.25
C LYS A 43 0.51 8.70 0.66
N LYS A 44 0.41 8.21 1.91
CA LYS A 44 1.54 8.16 2.84
C LYS A 44 2.64 7.20 2.38
N LEU A 45 2.26 6.14 1.67
CA LEU A 45 3.19 5.19 1.05
C LEU A 45 3.82 5.68 -0.26
N LYS A 46 3.35 6.78 -0.87
CA LYS A 46 3.97 7.34 -2.10
C LYS A 46 5.38 7.88 -1.90
N GLY A 47 5.83 8.09 -0.65
CA GLY A 47 7.22 8.43 -0.32
C GLY A 47 8.05 7.24 0.17
N VAL A 48 7.46 6.05 0.24
CA VAL A 48 8.12 4.84 0.71
C VAL A 48 8.75 4.17 -0.49
N SER A 49 10.08 4.02 -0.46
CA SER A 49 10.79 3.40 -1.57
C SER A 49 10.35 1.94 -1.74
N ALA A 50 10.49 1.40 -2.95
CA ALA A 50 10.25 -0.03 -3.16
C ALA A 50 11.08 -0.88 -2.16
N TYR A 51 12.31 -0.45 -1.85
CA TYR A 51 13.16 -1.06 -0.84
C TYR A 51 12.47 -1.14 0.54
N ASP A 52 11.88 -0.05 1.02
CA ASP A 52 11.22 -0.01 2.33
C ASP A 52 9.99 -0.93 2.39
N VAL A 53 9.22 -1.00 1.29
CA VAL A 53 8.07 -1.90 1.18
C VAL A 53 8.52 -3.36 1.24
N PHE A 54 9.52 -3.74 0.43
CA PHE A 54 10.03 -5.10 0.41
C PHE A 54 10.70 -5.49 1.74
N LYS A 55 11.34 -4.53 2.41
CA LYS A 55 11.94 -4.74 3.74
C LYS A 55 10.88 -4.99 4.80
N ALA A 56 9.83 -4.17 4.85
CA ALA A 56 8.71 -4.35 5.79
C ALA A 56 7.95 -5.67 5.56
N ALA A 57 7.85 -6.10 4.31
CA ALA A 57 7.25 -7.39 3.94
C ALA A 57 8.17 -8.61 4.21
N GLY A 58 9.41 -8.40 4.66
CA GLY A 58 10.38 -9.49 4.89
C GLY A 58 10.83 -10.20 3.60
N LEU A 59 10.66 -9.56 2.44
CA LEU A 59 10.97 -10.12 1.13
C LEU A 59 12.43 -9.89 0.73
N ILE A 60 13.12 -8.93 1.35
CA ILE A 60 14.55 -8.72 1.13
C ILE A 60 15.33 -9.93 1.64
N GLY A 61 16.00 -10.65 0.74
CA GLY A 61 16.80 -11.83 1.06
C GLY A 61 16.02 -13.15 1.13
N CYS A 62 14.76 -13.19 0.69
CA CYS A 62 13.96 -14.43 0.72
C CYS A 62 14.43 -15.50 -0.29
N ALA A 63 15.19 -15.12 -1.32
CA ALA A 63 15.70 -16.03 -2.35
C ALA A 63 16.91 -16.81 -1.84
N LYS A 64 16.79 -18.14 -1.75
CA LYS A 64 17.90 -19.04 -1.39
C LYS A 64 18.73 -19.40 -2.63
N GLY A 65 20.06 -19.46 -2.47
CA GLY A 65 20.98 -19.82 -3.56
C GLY A 65 21.15 -18.75 -4.65
N ALA A 66 20.59 -17.55 -4.46
CA ALA A 66 20.75 -16.44 -5.39
C ALA A 66 22.13 -15.76 -5.23
N PRO A 67 22.69 -15.18 -6.30
CA PRO A 67 23.90 -14.37 -6.20
C PRO A 67 23.75 -13.20 -5.22
N LYS A 68 24.81 -12.94 -4.44
CA LYS A 68 24.83 -11.89 -3.40
C LYS A 68 24.63 -10.47 -3.96
N ASP A 69 25.10 -10.22 -5.18
CA ASP A 69 24.96 -8.94 -5.88
C ASP A 69 24.65 -9.17 -7.35
N LEU A 70 23.45 -8.75 -7.74
CA LEU A 70 23.00 -8.71 -9.12
C LEU A 70 23.13 -7.32 -9.73
N SER A 71 23.09 -6.24 -8.94
CA SER A 71 23.03 -4.87 -9.45
C SER A 71 24.37 -4.33 -9.96
N THR A 72 25.49 -4.82 -9.43
CA THR A 72 26.83 -4.31 -9.79
C THR A 72 27.67 -5.33 -10.57
N ASN A 73 27.23 -6.59 -10.61
CA ASN A 73 28.03 -7.68 -11.14
C ASN A 73 27.71 -7.96 -12.62
N LYS A 74 28.46 -7.29 -13.50
CA LYS A 74 28.28 -7.33 -14.98
C LYS A 74 28.22 -8.74 -15.58
N LYS A 75 28.80 -9.77 -14.93
CA LYS A 75 28.75 -11.15 -15.43
C LYS A 75 27.32 -11.71 -15.53
N TYR A 76 26.37 -11.16 -14.76
CA TYR A 76 24.97 -11.55 -14.77
C TYR A 76 24.10 -10.70 -15.71
N PHE A 77 24.68 -9.72 -16.42
CA PHE A 77 23.95 -8.83 -17.33
C PHE A 77 23.86 -9.35 -18.77
N LYS A 78 24.40 -10.55 -19.05
CA LYS A 78 24.37 -11.13 -20.39
C LYS A 78 22.92 -11.32 -20.85
N GLY A 79 22.54 -10.70 -21.98
CA GLY A 79 21.17 -10.72 -22.52
C GLY A 79 20.19 -9.74 -21.86
N PHE A 80 20.64 -8.89 -20.93
CA PHE A 80 19.78 -7.88 -20.30
C PHE A 80 19.53 -6.72 -21.27
N GLY A 81 18.26 -6.50 -21.63
CA GLY A 81 17.86 -5.42 -22.53
C GLY A 81 17.92 -5.75 -24.02
N GLU A 82 18.25 -6.99 -24.39
CA GLU A 82 18.15 -7.46 -25.77
C GLU A 82 16.68 -7.76 -26.10
N SER A 83 16.15 -7.14 -27.15
CA SER A 83 14.85 -7.46 -27.71
C SER A 83 14.92 -8.85 -28.36
N LYS A 84 13.93 -9.71 -28.06
CA LYS A 84 13.76 -11.00 -28.73
C LYS A 84 13.52 -10.84 -30.23
#